data_AF-A0A528LFP5-F1
#
_entry.id   AF-A0A528LFP5-F1
#
_cell.length_a   1.000
_cell.length_b   1.000
_cell.length_c   1.000
_cell.angle_alpha   90.00
_cell.angle_beta   90.00
_cell.angle_gamma   90.00
#
_symmetry.space_group_name_H-M   'P 1'
#
loop_
_entity.id
_entity.type
_entity.pdbx_description
1 polymer ?
#
loop_
_entity_poly.entity_id
_entity_poly.type
_entity_poly.pdbx_seq_one_letter_code
_entity_poly.pdbx_strand_id
1 'polypeptide(L)'
;MTPKLNEWASMAAHAYGIYAGINRAIGETKDKSAPVVSHADHYRQMAALLCVVRVFATVDRQAKISLQSVHRYLKKPESVMEVARAYAASPPEEKPNLVQSQKFIDQFNADYAHIDWKALGNLQSFRNTAIAHIGWDEVKRFVTFGQLESLLEIVSKLAGQLTLMTSGLNNWPYEHRESACDNAYHKWAAIFAADAADRIDY
;
A
#
# COMPACT_ATOMS: atom_id res chain seq x y z
N MET A 1 -2.51 17.40 6.80
CA MET A 1 -3.21 16.09 6.95
C MET A 1 -2.66 15.06 5.97
N THR A 2 -2.35 15.48 4.75
CA THR A 2 -1.66 14.72 3.68
C THR A 2 -0.48 13.85 4.10
N PRO A 3 0.46 14.30 4.97
CA PRO A 3 1.68 13.52 5.23
C PRO A 3 1.40 12.12 5.79
N LYS A 4 0.38 11.98 6.64
CA LYS A 4 0.06 10.72 7.32
C LYS A 4 -0.53 9.66 6.40
N LEU A 5 -1.42 10.04 5.49
CA LEU A 5 -2.03 9.07 4.56
C LEU A 5 -1.01 8.57 3.53
N ASN A 6 -0.12 9.47 3.08
CA ASN A 6 0.99 9.07 2.22
C ASN A 6 1.96 8.14 2.94
N GLU A 7 2.37 8.47 4.18
CA GLU A 7 3.21 7.60 5.01
C GLU A 7 2.59 6.21 5.20
N TRP A 8 1.31 6.13 5.58
CA TRP A 8 0.63 4.84 5.76
C TRP A 8 0.52 4.04 4.47
N ALA A 9 0.23 4.70 3.34
CA ALA A 9 0.21 4.05 2.04
C ALA A 9 1.61 3.56 1.63
N SER A 10 2.67 4.33 1.92
CA SER A 10 4.07 3.93 1.70
C SER A 10 4.46 2.73 2.55
N MET A 11 4.02 2.67 3.80
CA MET A 11 4.22 1.50 4.66
C MET A 11 3.45 0.27 4.17
N ALA A 12 2.26 0.45 3.59
CA ALA A 12 1.49 -0.63 2.96
C ALA A 12 2.21 -1.14 1.71
N ALA A 13 2.69 -0.22 0.87
CA ALA A 13 3.44 -0.52 -0.34
C ALA A 13 4.75 -1.25 -0.04
N HIS A 14 5.49 -0.81 0.97
CA HIS A 14 6.69 -1.47 1.44
C HIS A 14 6.42 -2.91 1.92
N ALA A 15 5.36 -3.13 2.71
CA ALA A 15 4.99 -4.47 3.17
C ALA A 15 4.64 -5.41 2.00
N TYR A 16 3.90 -4.91 1.01
CA TYR A 16 3.63 -5.67 -0.21
C TYR A 16 4.88 -5.94 -1.02
N GLY A 17 5.80 -4.97 -1.12
CA GLY A 17 7.10 -5.16 -1.78
C GLY A 17 7.89 -6.30 -1.13
N ILE A 18 8.00 -6.33 0.20
CA ILE A 18 8.62 -7.45 0.93
C ILE A 18 7.94 -8.78 0.54
N TYR A 19 6.61 -8.83 0.61
CA TYR A 19 5.84 -10.01 0.20
C TYR A 19 6.18 -10.45 -1.23
N ALA A 20 6.15 -9.54 -2.19
CA ALA A 20 6.35 -9.81 -3.62
C ALA A 20 7.78 -10.30 -3.90
N GLY A 21 8.78 -9.68 -3.28
CA GLY A 21 10.18 -10.07 -3.40
C GLY A 21 10.45 -11.47 -2.85
N ILE A 22 9.90 -11.80 -1.67
CA ILE A 22 10.01 -13.16 -1.10
C ILE A 22 9.28 -14.17 -1.99
N ASN A 23 8.06 -13.84 -2.45
CA ASN A 23 7.28 -14.71 -3.33
C ASN A 23 8.04 -15.03 -4.62
N ARG A 24 8.70 -14.03 -5.21
CA ARG A 24 9.56 -14.21 -6.38
C ARG A 24 10.75 -15.11 -6.06
N ALA A 25 11.47 -14.87 -4.97
CA ALA A 25 12.62 -15.70 -4.59
C ALA A 25 12.22 -17.18 -4.38
N ILE A 26 11.10 -17.45 -3.71
CA ILE A 26 10.56 -18.81 -3.53
C ILE A 26 10.11 -19.41 -4.88
N GLY A 27 9.59 -18.60 -5.79
CA GLY A 27 9.21 -19.04 -7.13
C GLY A 27 10.41 -19.51 -7.96
N GLU A 28 11.56 -18.86 -7.79
CA GLU A 28 12.79 -19.10 -8.56
C GLU A 28 13.74 -20.12 -7.92
N THR A 29 13.55 -20.47 -6.63
CA THR A 29 14.37 -21.51 -5.98
C THR A 29 14.08 -22.90 -6.55
N LYS A 30 15.14 -23.72 -6.68
CA LYS A 30 15.04 -25.09 -7.21
C LYS A 30 14.54 -26.08 -6.16
N ASP A 31 15.06 -25.99 -4.94
CA ASP A 31 14.63 -26.84 -3.83
C ASP A 31 13.58 -26.12 -3.00
N LYS A 32 12.32 -26.52 -3.17
CA LYS A 32 11.18 -25.98 -2.41
C LYS A 32 10.96 -26.67 -1.08
N SER A 33 11.66 -27.78 -0.84
CA SER A 33 11.55 -28.57 0.39
C SER A 33 12.54 -28.16 1.46
N ALA A 34 13.56 -27.37 1.11
CA ALA A 34 14.55 -26.86 2.03
C ALA A 34 13.90 -26.11 3.22
N PRO A 35 14.35 -26.33 4.47
CA PRO A 35 13.80 -25.65 5.65
C PRO A 35 13.80 -24.13 5.54
N VAL A 36 14.83 -23.55 4.91
CA VAL A 36 14.96 -22.11 4.68
C VAL A 36 13.82 -21.54 3.83
N VAL A 37 13.25 -22.33 2.91
CA VAL A 37 12.10 -21.93 2.09
C VAL A 37 10.84 -21.86 2.93
N SER A 38 10.66 -22.79 3.87
CA SER A 38 9.55 -22.72 4.84
C SER A 38 9.66 -21.48 5.74
N HIS A 39 10.88 -21.11 6.13
CA HIS A 39 11.12 -19.87 6.88
C HIS A 39 10.80 -18.62 6.06
N ALA A 40 11.25 -18.57 4.80
CA ALA A 40 10.90 -17.51 3.87
C ALA A 40 9.39 -17.38 3.70
N ASP A 41 8.69 -18.51 3.57
CA ASP A 41 7.23 -18.53 3.43
C ASP A 41 6.55 -17.89 4.63
N HIS A 42 7.01 -18.16 5.85
CA HIS A 42 6.48 -17.51 7.05
C HIS A 42 6.59 -15.98 6.99
N TYR A 43 7.74 -15.43 6.61
CA TYR A 43 7.91 -13.98 6.45
C TYR A 43 7.06 -13.41 5.33
N ARG A 44 6.93 -14.14 4.20
CA ARG A 44 6.06 -13.76 3.08
C ARG A 44 4.62 -13.59 3.55
N GLN A 45 4.13 -14.53 4.36
CA GLN A 45 2.79 -14.50 4.93
C GLN A 45 2.58 -13.32 5.88
N MET A 46 3.53 -13.08 6.79
CA MET A 46 3.47 -11.93 7.71
C MET A 46 3.47 -10.59 6.98
N ALA A 47 4.29 -10.45 5.93
CA ALA A 47 4.35 -9.23 5.12
C ALA A 47 3.01 -8.95 4.41
N ALA A 48 2.36 -9.99 3.89
CA ALA A 48 1.05 -9.87 3.27
C ALA A 48 -0.04 -9.47 4.28
N LEU A 49 -0.06 -10.09 5.47
CA LEU A 49 -0.96 -9.71 6.57
C LEU A 49 -0.77 -8.24 6.98
N LEU A 50 0.48 -7.80 7.12
CA LEU A 50 0.81 -6.43 7.47
C LEU A 50 0.36 -5.43 6.38
N CYS A 51 0.49 -5.82 5.10
CA CYS A 51 -0.05 -5.04 3.98
C CYS A 51 -1.56 -4.88 4.09
N VAL A 52 -2.30 -5.97 4.31
CA VAL A 52 -3.77 -5.96 4.46
C VAL A 52 -4.21 -5.02 5.57
N VAL A 53 -3.60 -5.12 6.76
CA VAL A 53 -3.93 -4.26 7.90
C VAL A 53 -3.69 -2.78 7.57
N ARG A 54 -2.59 -2.46 6.89
CA ARG A 54 -2.24 -1.08 6.52
C ARG A 54 -3.16 -0.51 5.43
N VAL A 55 -3.49 -1.31 4.40
CA VAL A 55 -4.49 -0.94 3.37
C VAL A 55 -5.85 -0.69 4.01
N PHE A 56 -6.23 -1.49 5.00
CA PHE A 56 -7.47 -1.26 5.73
C PHE A 56 -7.46 0.07 6.48
N ALA A 57 -6.37 0.36 7.19
CA ALA A 57 -6.21 1.58 7.97
C ALA A 57 -6.26 2.86 7.10
N THR A 58 -5.77 2.82 5.85
CA THR A 58 -5.82 3.98 4.94
C THR A 58 -7.22 4.25 4.38
N VAL A 59 -8.08 3.23 4.31
CA VAL A 59 -9.42 3.30 3.69
C VAL A 59 -10.56 3.17 4.72
N ASP A 60 -10.27 3.13 6.02
CA ASP A 60 -11.30 2.95 7.05
C ASP A 60 -12.33 4.10 7.03
N ARG A 61 -13.61 3.72 6.90
CA ARG A 61 -14.76 4.62 6.88
C ARG A 61 -14.97 5.35 8.21
N GLN A 62 -14.65 4.69 9.32
CA GLN A 62 -14.89 5.22 10.67
C GLN A 62 -13.71 6.05 11.18
N ALA A 63 -12.54 5.94 10.55
CA ALA A 63 -11.39 6.76 10.88
C ALA A 63 -11.65 8.25 10.56
N LYS A 64 -11.19 9.13 11.45
CA LYS A 64 -11.19 10.59 11.23
C LYS A 64 -10.27 11.00 10.07
N ILE A 65 -9.26 10.19 9.77
CA ILE A 65 -8.27 10.41 8.73
C ILE A 65 -8.24 9.14 7.86
N SER A 66 -8.82 9.21 6.66
CA SER A 66 -8.79 8.13 5.66
C SER A 66 -8.99 8.67 4.25
N LEU A 67 -8.71 7.86 3.23
CA LEU A 67 -9.02 8.22 1.84
C LEU A 67 -10.52 8.46 1.62
N GLN A 68 -11.39 7.78 2.39
CA GLN A 68 -12.84 8.05 2.36
C GLN A 68 -13.20 9.41 2.97
N SER A 69 -12.53 9.82 4.05
CA SER A 69 -12.76 11.15 4.63
C SER A 69 -12.29 12.25 3.68
N VAL A 70 -11.16 12.05 3.00
CA VAL A 70 -10.67 12.95 1.95
C VAL A 70 -11.68 13.05 0.81
N HIS A 71 -12.13 11.92 0.24
CA HIS A 71 -13.14 11.92 -0.82
C HIS A 71 -14.42 12.67 -0.45
N ARG A 72 -14.92 12.46 0.78
CA ARG A 72 -16.09 13.21 1.28
C ARG A 72 -15.83 14.71 1.39
N TYR A 73 -14.64 15.09 1.83
CA TYR A 73 -14.25 16.49 1.97
C TYR A 73 -14.08 17.17 0.60
N LEU A 74 -13.48 16.50 -0.38
CA LEU A 74 -13.28 17.02 -1.74
C LEU A 74 -14.57 17.22 -2.55
N LYS A 75 -15.71 16.69 -2.07
CA LYS A 75 -17.03 16.98 -2.65
C LYS A 75 -17.63 18.30 -2.19
N LYS A 76 -17.04 18.95 -1.18
CA LYS A 76 -17.55 20.21 -0.67
C LYS A 76 -17.10 21.38 -1.55
N PRO A 77 -17.95 22.41 -1.78
CA PRO A 77 -17.61 23.55 -2.64
C PRO A 77 -16.33 24.30 -2.24
N GLU A 78 -16.06 24.40 -0.94
CA GLU A 78 -14.90 25.11 -0.39
C GLU A 78 -13.56 24.41 -0.65
N SER A 79 -13.58 23.11 -0.93
CA SER A 79 -12.37 22.28 -1.03
C SER A 79 -11.40 22.74 -2.12
N VAL A 80 -11.92 23.24 -3.24
CA VAL A 80 -11.10 23.71 -4.38
C VAL A 80 -10.18 24.86 -3.97
N MET A 81 -10.74 25.83 -3.22
CA MET A 81 -9.98 26.98 -2.72
C MET A 81 -8.94 26.56 -1.68
N GLU A 82 -9.31 25.64 -0.78
CA GLU A 82 -8.39 25.14 0.25
C GLU A 82 -7.23 24.33 -0.35
N VAL A 83 -7.49 23.48 -1.35
CA VAL A 83 -6.45 22.76 -2.10
C VAL A 83 -5.56 23.74 -2.87
N ALA A 84 -6.13 24.74 -3.53
CA ALA A 84 -5.35 25.74 -4.26
C ALA A 84 -4.42 26.54 -3.36
N ARG A 85 -4.87 26.89 -2.14
CA ARG A 85 -4.04 27.55 -1.13
C ARG A 85 -2.94 26.63 -0.61
N ALA A 86 -3.26 25.36 -0.33
CA ALA A 86 -2.27 24.40 0.15
C ALA A 86 -1.15 24.18 -0.87
N TYR A 87 -1.51 23.98 -2.14
CA TYR A 87 -0.56 23.85 -3.24
C TYR A 87 0.31 25.11 -3.38
N ALA A 88 -0.32 26.28 -3.44
CA ALA A 88 0.36 27.57 -3.59
C ALA A 88 1.33 27.90 -2.45
N ALA A 89 1.05 27.43 -1.24
CA ALA A 89 1.90 27.60 -0.06
C ALA A 89 3.09 26.62 -0.03
N SER A 90 3.16 25.68 -0.97
CA SER A 90 4.24 24.70 -1.05
C SER A 90 5.35 25.20 -1.98
N PRO A 91 6.63 24.92 -1.71
CA PRO A 91 7.72 25.42 -2.55
C PRO A 91 7.72 24.83 -3.98
N PRO A 92 7.99 25.65 -5.02
CA PRO A 92 8.10 27.11 -4.98
C PRO A 92 6.74 27.76 -4.72
N GLU A 93 6.71 28.80 -3.87
CA GLU A 93 5.46 29.50 -3.57
C GLU A 93 4.88 30.15 -4.82
N GLU A 94 3.59 29.91 -5.06
CA GLU A 94 2.86 30.38 -6.24
C GLU A 94 1.53 31.04 -5.86
N LYS A 95 0.81 31.56 -6.85
CA LYS A 95 -0.56 32.03 -6.63
C LYS A 95 -1.54 30.84 -6.71
N PRO A 96 -2.59 30.81 -5.86
CA PRO A 96 -3.62 29.77 -5.94
C PRO A 96 -4.23 29.64 -7.34
N ASN A 97 -4.19 28.42 -7.90
CA ASN A 97 -4.74 28.11 -9.23
C ASN A 97 -5.95 27.18 -9.11
N LEU A 98 -7.16 27.76 -9.09
CA LEU A 98 -8.40 27.02 -8.92
C LEU A 98 -8.67 26.02 -10.05
N VAL A 99 -8.26 26.34 -11.29
CA VAL A 99 -8.47 25.46 -12.46
C VAL A 99 -7.62 24.19 -12.32
N GLN A 100 -6.36 24.33 -11.92
CA GLN A 100 -5.48 23.20 -11.70
C GLN A 100 -5.92 22.37 -10.49
N SER A 101 -6.30 23.02 -9.38
CA SER A 101 -6.80 22.33 -8.19
C SER A 101 -8.08 21.53 -8.47
N GLN A 102 -9.01 22.08 -9.27
CA GLN A 102 -10.20 21.33 -9.69
C GLN A 102 -9.81 20.07 -10.48
N LYS A 103 -8.87 20.18 -11.43
CA LYS A 103 -8.37 19.01 -12.19
C LYS A 103 -7.78 17.93 -11.28
N PHE A 104 -7.02 18.31 -10.25
CA PHE A 104 -6.49 17.35 -9.29
C PHE A 104 -7.60 16.66 -8.49
N ILE A 105 -8.60 17.41 -8.04
CA ILE A 105 -9.75 16.87 -7.31
C ILE A 105 -10.56 15.90 -8.18
N ASP A 106 -10.80 16.28 -9.44
CA ASP A 106 -11.53 15.44 -10.40
C ASP A 106 -10.78 14.13 -10.64
N GLN A 107 -9.45 14.20 -10.82
CA GLN A 107 -8.61 13.01 -10.98
C GLN A 107 -8.64 12.11 -9.74
N PHE A 108 -8.49 12.67 -8.53
CA PHE A 108 -8.60 11.91 -7.29
C PHE A 108 -9.95 11.20 -7.17
N ASN A 109 -11.05 11.89 -7.48
CA ASN A 109 -12.39 11.33 -7.40
C ASN A 109 -12.65 10.25 -8.46
N ALA A 110 -12.09 10.41 -9.66
CA ALA A 110 -12.14 9.39 -10.71
C ALA A 110 -11.40 8.12 -10.27
N ASP A 111 -10.20 8.27 -9.70
CA ASP A 111 -9.43 7.12 -9.19
C ASP A 111 -10.11 6.48 -7.98
N TYR A 112 -10.71 7.27 -7.08
CA TYR A 112 -11.44 6.74 -5.94
C TYR A 112 -12.62 5.84 -6.37
N ALA A 113 -13.24 6.12 -7.51
CA ALA A 113 -14.33 5.30 -8.05
C ALA A 113 -13.86 3.91 -8.51
N HIS A 114 -12.55 3.70 -8.74
CA HIS A 114 -11.97 2.42 -9.12
C HIS A 114 -11.60 1.52 -7.93
N ILE A 115 -11.81 1.97 -6.69
CA ILE A 115 -11.60 1.12 -5.51
C ILE A 115 -12.56 -0.08 -5.57
N ASP A 116 -12.02 -1.30 -5.50
CA ASP A 116 -12.82 -2.51 -5.32
C ASP A 116 -13.36 -2.60 -3.89
N TRP A 117 -14.51 -1.97 -3.67
CA TRP A 117 -15.22 -1.98 -2.39
C TRP A 117 -15.66 -3.37 -1.96
N LYS A 118 -15.83 -4.31 -2.91
CA LYS A 118 -16.19 -5.70 -2.58
C LYS A 118 -14.98 -6.41 -1.99
N ALA A 119 -13.79 -6.26 -2.59
CA ALA A 119 -12.56 -6.78 -2.03
C ALA A 119 -12.26 -6.18 -0.64
N LEU A 120 -12.45 -4.87 -0.45
CA LEU A 120 -12.34 -4.25 0.88
C LEU A 120 -13.42 -4.74 1.87
N GLY A 121 -14.63 -5.02 1.40
CA GLY A 121 -15.71 -5.60 2.22
C GLY A 121 -15.36 -7.00 2.70
N ASN A 122 -14.74 -7.83 1.85
CA ASN A 122 -14.19 -9.11 2.27
C ASN A 122 -13.10 -8.93 3.34
N LEU A 123 -12.32 -7.85 3.26
CA LEU A 123 -11.34 -7.47 4.28
C LEU A 123 -11.98 -6.91 5.58
N GLN A 124 -13.22 -6.42 5.56
CA GLN A 124 -13.90 -5.96 6.78
C GLN A 124 -14.27 -7.11 7.73
N SER A 125 -14.41 -8.33 7.20
CA SER A 125 -14.55 -9.57 7.99
C SER A 125 -13.43 -9.73 9.02
N PHE A 126 -12.24 -9.16 8.75
CA PHE A 126 -11.05 -9.17 9.62
C PHE A 126 -11.20 -8.30 10.88
N ARG A 127 -12.10 -7.31 10.86
CA ARG A 127 -12.30 -6.42 12.03
C ARG A 127 -13.07 -7.12 13.16
N ASN A 128 -13.94 -8.08 12.80
CA ASN A 128 -14.86 -8.71 13.74
C ASN A 128 -14.29 -9.99 14.39
N THR A 129 -13.28 -10.62 13.79
CA THR A 129 -12.51 -11.73 14.36
C THR A 129 -11.13 -11.22 14.74
N ALA A 130 -10.81 -11.20 16.03
CA ALA A 130 -9.58 -10.62 16.58
C ALA A 130 -8.31 -10.96 15.76
N ILE A 131 -7.57 -9.91 15.37
CA ILE A 131 -6.34 -9.93 14.56
C ILE A 131 -5.28 -10.92 15.09
N ALA A 132 -5.35 -11.31 16.37
CA ALA A 132 -4.40 -12.20 17.03
C ALA A 132 -4.45 -13.68 16.58
N HIS A 133 -5.50 -14.13 15.89
CA HIS A 133 -5.67 -15.55 15.53
C HIS A 133 -5.58 -15.85 14.02
N ILE A 134 -5.34 -14.83 13.19
CA ILE A 134 -5.49 -14.98 11.74
C ILE A 134 -4.19 -15.44 11.08
N GLY A 135 -4.17 -16.71 10.67
CA GLY A 135 -3.14 -17.27 9.80
C GLY A 135 -3.35 -16.92 8.33
N TRP A 136 -2.31 -17.02 7.50
CA TRP A 136 -2.41 -16.70 6.07
C TRP A 136 -3.43 -17.55 5.30
N ASP A 137 -3.65 -18.80 5.72
CA ASP A 137 -4.67 -19.68 5.13
C ASP A 137 -6.10 -19.18 5.34
N GLU A 138 -6.32 -18.35 6.35
CA GLU A 138 -7.60 -17.66 6.54
C GLU A 138 -7.68 -16.42 5.65
N VAL A 139 -6.58 -15.65 5.51
CA VAL A 139 -6.52 -14.46 4.64
C VAL A 139 -6.86 -14.79 3.19
N LYS A 140 -6.29 -15.88 2.65
CA LYS A 140 -6.52 -16.33 1.27
C LYS A 140 -7.99 -16.65 0.97
N ARG A 141 -8.79 -16.97 1.99
CA ARG A 141 -10.23 -17.25 1.81
C ARG A 141 -11.03 -15.99 1.52
N PHE A 142 -10.48 -14.82 1.81
CA PHE A 142 -11.19 -13.54 1.73
C PHE A 142 -10.64 -12.61 0.63
N VAL A 143 -9.32 -12.61 0.41
CA VAL A 143 -8.67 -11.79 -0.62
C VAL A 143 -7.59 -12.56 -1.36
N THR A 144 -7.68 -12.54 -2.69
CA THR A 144 -6.65 -13.06 -3.59
C THR A 144 -5.47 -12.10 -3.68
N PHE A 145 -4.31 -12.61 -4.13
CA PHE A 145 -3.13 -11.76 -4.34
C PHE A 145 -3.38 -10.62 -5.33
N GLY A 146 -4.03 -10.90 -6.46
CA GLY A 146 -4.37 -9.88 -7.45
C GLY A 146 -5.30 -8.80 -6.88
N GLN A 147 -6.24 -9.17 -6.01
CA GLN A 147 -7.08 -8.20 -5.32
C GLN A 147 -6.29 -7.33 -4.34
N LEU A 148 -5.36 -7.92 -3.56
CA LEU A 148 -4.50 -7.15 -2.67
C LEU A 148 -3.61 -6.17 -3.44
N GLU A 149 -3.06 -6.61 -4.57
CA GLU A 149 -2.26 -5.78 -5.46
C GLU A 149 -3.05 -4.60 -6.02
N SER A 150 -4.22 -4.86 -6.62
CA SER A 150 -5.08 -3.80 -7.16
C SER A 150 -5.54 -2.82 -6.08
N LEU A 151 -5.86 -3.31 -4.88
CA LEU A 151 -6.22 -2.46 -3.74
C LEU A 151 -5.05 -1.60 -3.28
N LEU A 152 -3.83 -2.16 -3.22
CA LEU A 152 -2.66 -1.38 -2.89
C LEU A 152 -2.40 -0.31 -3.95
N GLU A 153 -2.43 -0.68 -5.24
CA GLU A 153 -2.17 0.25 -6.34
C GLU A 153 -3.09 1.46 -6.28
N ILE A 154 -4.39 1.24 -6.06
CA ILE A 154 -5.32 2.37 -5.98
C ILE A 154 -5.11 3.21 -4.71
N VAL A 155 -4.81 2.59 -3.57
CA VAL A 155 -4.49 3.31 -2.32
C VAL A 155 -3.22 4.15 -2.48
N SER A 156 -2.18 3.57 -3.05
CA SER A 156 -0.91 4.26 -3.35
C SER A 156 -1.13 5.42 -4.31
N LYS A 157 -1.92 5.22 -5.37
CA LYS A 157 -2.25 6.27 -6.33
C LYS A 157 -2.99 7.43 -5.68
N LEU A 158 -4.04 7.15 -4.90
CA LEU A 158 -4.83 8.18 -4.21
C LEU A 158 -4.00 8.96 -3.19
N ALA A 159 -3.16 8.27 -2.42
CA ALA A 159 -2.29 8.92 -1.44
C ALA A 159 -1.18 9.77 -2.11
N GLY A 160 -0.65 9.33 -3.25
CA GLY A 160 0.29 10.11 -4.05
C GLY A 160 -0.37 11.35 -4.67
N GLN A 161 -1.58 11.22 -5.20
CA GLN A 161 -2.36 12.34 -5.74
C GLN A 161 -2.71 13.38 -4.67
N LEU A 162 -3.11 12.94 -3.49
CA LEU A 162 -3.35 13.82 -2.35
C LEU A 162 -2.09 14.62 -2.01
N THR A 163 -0.91 13.99 -2.03
CA THR A 163 0.38 14.69 -1.85
C THR A 163 0.65 15.67 -2.96
N LEU A 164 0.58 15.24 -4.22
CA LEU A 164 0.81 16.12 -5.37
C LEU A 164 -0.11 17.33 -5.36
N MET A 165 -1.41 17.14 -5.12
CA MET A 165 -2.38 18.23 -5.19
C MET A 165 -2.30 19.22 -4.04
N THR A 166 -1.76 18.80 -2.88
CA THR A 166 -1.66 19.67 -1.69
C THR A 166 -0.27 20.22 -1.46
N SER A 167 0.77 19.64 -2.08
CA SER A 167 2.14 20.10 -1.88
C SER A 167 3.01 20.19 -3.13
N GLY A 168 2.51 19.84 -4.31
CA GLY A 168 3.30 19.79 -5.56
C GLY A 168 4.38 18.70 -5.59
N LEU A 169 4.51 17.92 -4.52
CA LEU A 169 5.56 16.91 -4.39
C LEU A 169 5.18 15.64 -5.13
N ASN A 170 6.09 15.16 -5.97
CA ASN A 170 6.00 13.89 -6.67
C ASN A 170 6.44 12.73 -5.76
N ASN A 171 5.73 12.51 -4.65
CA ASN A 171 6.05 11.47 -3.67
C ASN A 171 5.01 10.35 -3.73
N TRP A 172 5.35 9.28 -4.45
CA TRP A 172 4.45 8.20 -4.74
C TRP A 172 4.76 6.94 -3.91
N PRO A 173 3.77 6.42 -3.16
CA PRO A 173 3.97 5.22 -2.35
C PRO A 173 4.47 3.98 -3.12
N TYR A 174 4.22 3.86 -4.42
CA TYR A 174 4.64 2.69 -5.21
C TYR A 174 6.16 2.55 -5.30
N GLU A 175 6.93 3.65 -5.18
CA GLU A 175 8.40 3.62 -5.20
C GLU A 175 8.95 2.78 -4.03
N HIS A 176 8.27 2.83 -2.88
CA HIS A 176 8.62 2.01 -1.71
C HIS A 176 8.31 0.52 -1.91
N ARG A 177 7.33 0.18 -2.77
CA ARG A 177 7.04 -1.21 -3.14
C ARG A 177 8.17 -1.79 -3.97
N GLU A 178 8.63 -1.09 -5.00
CA GLU A 178 9.70 -1.56 -5.89
C GLU A 178 11.00 -1.78 -5.12
N SER A 179 11.44 -0.77 -4.36
CA SER A 179 12.66 -0.88 -3.56
C SER A 179 12.60 -2.02 -2.55
N ALA A 180 11.46 -2.20 -1.87
CA ALA A 180 11.30 -3.30 -0.91
C ALA A 180 11.27 -4.67 -1.59
N CYS A 181 10.66 -4.77 -2.78
CA CYS A 181 10.62 -5.98 -3.59
C CYS A 181 12.03 -6.42 -3.99
N ASP A 182 12.83 -5.52 -4.56
CA ASP A 182 14.19 -5.84 -4.99
C ASP A 182 15.08 -6.23 -3.82
N ASN A 183 15.02 -5.46 -2.72
CA ASN A 183 15.79 -5.76 -1.52
C ASN A 183 15.42 -7.12 -0.91
N ALA A 184 14.13 -7.43 -0.80
CA ALA A 184 13.67 -8.71 -0.26
C ALA A 184 14.03 -9.88 -1.19
N TYR A 185 13.85 -9.71 -2.50
CA TYR A 185 14.23 -10.70 -3.50
C TYR A 185 15.72 -11.05 -3.40
N HIS A 186 16.60 -10.05 -3.50
CA HIS A 186 18.04 -10.27 -3.47
C HIS A 186 18.50 -10.90 -2.15
N LYS A 187 17.94 -10.47 -1.03
CA LYS A 187 18.24 -11.05 0.29
C LYS A 187 17.89 -12.53 0.35
N TRP A 188 16.68 -12.91 -0.03
CA TRP A 188 16.25 -14.32 0.06
C TRP A 188 16.89 -15.20 -1.00
N ALA A 189 17.11 -14.68 -2.21
CA ALA A 189 17.88 -15.38 -3.24
C ALA A 189 19.30 -15.69 -2.77
N ALA A 190 19.97 -14.75 -2.09
CA ALA A 190 21.31 -14.97 -1.54
C ALA A 190 21.31 -16.02 -0.40
N ILE A 191 20.29 -15.99 0.46
CA ILE A 191 20.08 -16.98 1.51
C ILE A 191 19.89 -18.38 0.91
N PHE A 192 19.02 -18.53 -0.09
CA PHE A 192 18.79 -19.82 -0.75
C PHE A 192 20.04 -20.35 -1.46
N ALA A 193 20.82 -19.47 -2.09
CA ALA A 193 22.08 -19.84 -2.71
C ALA A 193 23.14 -20.27 -1.68
N ALA A 194 23.15 -19.67 -0.49
CA ALA A 194 24.03 -20.05 0.61
C ALA A 194 23.62 -21.40 1.22
N ASP A 195 22.32 -21.63 1.42
CA ASP A 195 21.77 -22.91 1.89
C ASP A 195 22.11 -24.05 0.94
N ALA A 196 21.90 -23.85 -0.37
CA ALA A 196 22.24 -24.84 -1.41
C ALA A 196 23.76 -25.12 -1.52
N ALA A 197 24.60 -24.31 -0.88
CA ALA A 197 26.04 -24.49 -0.81
C ALA A 197 26.52 -24.98 0.57
N ASP A 198 25.59 -25.41 1.45
CA ASP A 198 25.82 -25.83 2.84
C ASP A 198 26.56 -24.76 3.67
N ARG A 199 26.23 -23.48 3.47
CA ARG A 199 26.87 -22.33 4.15
C ARG A 199 25.99 -21.67 5.22
N ILE A 200 24.87 -22.29 5.59
CA ILE A 200 24.00 -21.83 6.65
C ILE A 200 24.02 -22.86 7.78
N ASP A 201 24.51 -22.45 8.95
CA ASP A 201 24.32 -23.20 10.20
C ASP A 201 22.92 -22.89 10.75
N TYR A 202 22.16 -23.94 11.04
CA TYR A 202 20.79 -23.88 11.56
C TYR A 202 20.73 -23.82 13.09
#